data_AF-A0A1Q6MDL8-F1
#
_entry.id   AF-A0A1Q6MDL8-F1
#
_cell.length_a   1.000
_cell.length_b   1.000
_cell.length_c   1.000
_cell.angle_alpha   90.00
_cell.angle_beta   90.00
_cell.angle_gamma   90.00
#
_symmetry.space_group_name_H-M   'P 1'
#
loop_
_entity.id
_entity.type
_entity.pdbx_description
1 polymer ?
#
loop_
_entity_poly.entity_id
_entity_poly.type
_entity_poly.pdbx_seq_one_letter_code
_entity_poly.pdbx_strand_id
1 'polypeptide(L)' 'MTKEFMNKELAYDLSISPFLLLHRNGVISDEELAKITQYLQEKYKPLFVSNLYVKSLDIKVF' A
#
# COMPACT_ATOMS: atom_id res chain seq x y z
N MET A 1 9.50 13.03 -9.51
CA MET A 1 8.30 12.18 -9.66
C MET A 1 7.75 12.43 -11.06
N THR A 2 7.62 11.41 -11.91
CA THR A 2 7.09 11.57 -13.29
C THR A 2 5.58 11.38 -13.32
N LYS A 3 4.89 11.94 -14.32
CA LYS A 3 3.43 11.78 -14.49
C LYS A 3 3.01 10.31 -14.56
N GLU A 4 3.84 9.47 -15.20
CA GLU A 4 3.61 8.02 -15.29
C GLU A 4 3.73 7.32 -13.95
N PHE A 5 4.67 7.75 -13.10
CA PHE A 5 4.82 7.22 -11.75
C PHE A 5 3.62 7.58 -10.88
N MET A 6 3.17 8.83 -10.92
CA MET A 6 1.99 9.30 -10.18
C MET A 6 0.71 8.59 -10.61
N ASN A 7 0.54 8.34 -11.91
CA ASN A 7 -0.60 7.56 -12.42
C ASN A 7 -0.59 6.11 -11.91
N LYS A 8 0.60 5.51 -11.75
CA LYS A 8 0.74 4.16 -11.20
C LYS A 8 0.42 4.13 -9.70
N GLU A 9 0.82 5.15 -8.94
CA GLU A 9 0.45 5.30 -7.52
C GLU A 9 -1.08 5.42 -7.36
N LEU A 10 -1.72 6.28 -8.16
CA LEU A 10 -3.18 6.40 -8.17
C LEU A 10 -3.88 5.09 -8.53
N ALA A 11 -3.35 4.34 -9.50
CA ALA A 11 -3.90 3.04 -9.87
C ALA A 11 -3.76 2.00 -8.75
N TYR A 12 -2.64 2.02 -8.01
CA TYR A 12 -2.46 1.17 -6.84
C TYR A 12 -3.48 1.51 -5.74
N ASP A 13 -3.62 2.79 -5.41
CA ASP A 13 -4.56 3.25 -4.36
C ASP A 13 -6.01 2.87 -4.69
N LEU A 14 -6.42 3.05 -5.95
CA LEU A 14 -7.73 2.61 -6.43
C LEU A 14 -7.91 1.08 -6.37
N SER A 15 -6.82 0.32 -6.55
CA SER A 15 -6.86 -1.14 -6.50
C SER A 15 -6.96 -1.68 -5.08
N ILE A 16 -6.26 -1.08 -4.10
CA ILE A 16 -6.26 -1.55 -2.70
C ILE A 16 -7.48 -1.06 -1.91
N SER A 17 -8.04 0.11 -2.26
CA SER A 17 -9.13 0.76 -1.52
C SER A 17 -10.35 -0.13 -1.24
N PRO A 18 -10.87 -0.94 -2.20
CA PRO A 18 -12.00 -1.82 -1.92
C PRO A 18 -11.68 -2.86 -0.85
N PHE A 19 -10.46 -3.41 -0.84
CA PHE A 19 -10.06 -4.44 0.12
C PHE A 19 -9.86 -3.88 1.53
N LEU A 20 -9.38 -2.64 1.65
CA LEU A 20 -9.35 -1.93 2.94
C LEU A 20 -10.75 -1.73 3.50
N LEU A 21 -11.74 -1.43 2.65
CA LEU A 21 -13.14 -1.31 3.09
C LEU A 21 -13.71 -2.67 3.54
N LEU A 22 -13.43 -3.74 2.80
CA LEU A 22 -13.85 -5.09 3.17
C LEU A 22 -13.23 -5.52 4.51
N HIS A 23 -11.96 -5.20 4.74
CA HIS A 23 -11.26 -5.48 6.00
C HIS A 23 -11.88 -4.70 7.16
N ARG A 24 -12.12 -3.39 7.00
CA ARG A 24 -12.77 -2.55 8.02
C ARG A 24 -14.18 -3.05 8.39
N ASN A 25 -14.88 -3.63 7.43
CA ASN A 25 -16.20 -4.21 7.64
C ASN A 25 -16.16 -5.64 8.19
N GLY A 26 -14.97 -6.18 8.48
CA GLY A 26 -14.78 -7.55 8.99
C GLY A 26 -15.08 -8.65 7.99
N VAL A 27 -15.17 -8.33 6.68
CA VAL A 27 -15.47 -9.29 5.62
C VAL A 27 -14.25 -10.14 5.29
N ILE A 28 -13.05 -9.56 5.39
CA ILE A 28 -11.77 -10.26 5.23
C ILE A 28 -10.90 -10.05 6.46
N SER A 29 -10.12 -11.08 6.79
CA SER A 29 -9.16 -11.09 7.88
C SER A 29 -7.88 -10.32 7.55
N ASP A 30 -7.06 -10.06 8.57
CA ASP A 30 -5.72 -9.46 8.40
C ASP A 30 -4.83 -10.30 7.46
N GLU A 31 -4.92 -11.64 7.56
CA GLU A 31 -4.13 -12.55 6.72
C GLU A 31 -4.54 -12.47 5.25
N GLU A 32 -5.84 -12.37 4.97
CA GLU A 32 -6.36 -12.19 3.62
C GLU A 32 -5.96 -10.82 3.06
N LEU A 33 -6.07 -9.75 3.85
CA LEU A 33 -5.62 -8.43 3.45
C LEU A 33 -4.11 -8.40 3.15
N ALA A 34 -3.29 -9.10 3.94
CA ALA A 34 -1.85 -9.19 3.72
C ALA A 34 -1.52 -9.88 2.39
N LYS A 35 -2.20 -10.98 2.06
CA LYS A 35 -2.03 -11.70 0.77
C LYS A 35 -2.41 -10.81 -0.41
N ILE A 36 -3.52 -10.08 -0.31
CA ILE A 36 -3.99 -9.16 -1.35
C ILE A 36 -3.00 -8.00 -1.52
N THR A 37 -2.52 -7.44 -0.42
CA THR A 37 -1.53 -6.35 -0.41
C THR A 37 -0.24 -6.80 -1.08
N GLN A 38 0.27 -7.99 -0.75
CA GLN A 38 1.46 -8.55 -1.36
C GLN A 38 1.29 -8.74 -2.88
N TYR A 39 0.17 -9.31 -3.31
CA TYR A 39 -0.14 -9.48 -4.73
C TYR A 39 -0.16 -8.15 -5.48
N LEU A 40 -0.81 -7.13 -4.92
CA LEU A 40 -0.86 -5.80 -5.53
C LEU A 40 0.52 -5.14 -5.55
N GLN A 41 1.30 -5.26 -4.46
CA GLN A 41 2.66 -4.75 -4.44
C GLN A 41 3.53 -5.37 -5.53
N GLU A 42 3.42 -6.68 -5.77
CA GLU A 42 4.10 -7.38 -6.86
C GLU A 42 3.66 -6.88 -8.23
N LYS A 43 2.34 -6.75 -8.46
CA LYS A 43 1.76 -6.26 -9.72
C LYS A 43 2.22 -4.85 -10.08
N TYR A 44 2.40 -3.99 -9.07
CA TYR A 44 2.75 -2.59 -9.26
C TYR A 44 4.24 -2.28 -9.04
N LYS A 45 5.13 -3.29 -8.96
CA LYS A 45 6.58 -3.06 -9.04
C LYS A 45 6.92 -2.23 -10.30
N PRO A 46 7.80 -1.22 -10.22
CA PRO A 46 8.71 -0.88 -9.14
C PRO A 46 8.22 0.20 -8.15
N LEU A 47 6.91 0.46 -8.02
CA LEU A 47 6.41 1.50 -7.09
C LEU A 47 6.98 1.36 -5.66
N PHE A 48 7.23 0.12 -5.24
CA PHE A 48 7.70 -0.23 -3.90
C PHE A 48 9.20 -0.56 -3.84
N VAL A 49 9.99 -0.21 -4.87
CA VAL A 49 11.44 -0.47 -4.84
C VAL A 49 12.10 0.36 -3.75
N SER A 50 12.79 -0.37 -2.89
CA SER A 50 13.41 -0.03 -1.63
C SER A 50 14.39 1.14 -1.72
N ASN A 51 13.87 2.36 -1.75
CA ASN A 51 14.56 3.54 -1.21
C ASN A 51 13.63 4.27 -0.23
N LEU A 52 12.77 3.50 0.46
CA LEU A 52 12.26 3.92 1.75
C LEU A 52 13.48 4.02 2.68
N TYR A 53 14.16 5.17 2.65
CA TYR A 53 14.76 5.68 3.87
C TYR A 53 13.64 5.57 4.91
N VAL A 54 13.74 4.57 5.78
CA VAL A 54 13.03 4.55 7.04
C VAL A 54 13.59 5.74 7.80
N LYS A 55 13.08 6.94 7.48
CA LYS A 55 13.19 8.07 8.36
C LYS A 55 12.27 7.68 9.50
N SER A 56 12.84 7.07 10.54
CA SER A 56 12.18 6.91 11.82
C SER A 56 11.54 8.25 12.14
N LEU A 57 10.21 8.30 12.15
CA LEU A 57 9.53 9.45 12.71
C LEU A 57 9.89 9.45 14.19
N ASP A 58 10.81 10.33 14.56
CA ASP A 58 11.21 10.68 15.93
C ASP A 58 10.02 11.37 16.62
N ILE A 59 8.93 10.62 16.83
CA ILE A 59 7.84 11.08 17.68
C ILE A 59 8.32 10.84 19.11
N LYS A 60 8.95 11.86 19.70
CA LYS A 60 9.00 11.99 21.15
C LYS A 60 7.56 12.11 21.64
N VAL A 61 7.02 10.99 22.12
CA VAL A 61 5.85 11.02 23.00
C VAL A 61 6.33 11.61 24.32
N PHE A 62 5.63 12.67 24.74
CA PHE A 62 5.90 13.50 25.92
C PHE A 62 6.08 12.71 27.21
#